data_AF-A0A4Q2XP08-F1
#
_entry.id   AF-A0A4Q2XP08-F1
#
_cell.length_a   1.000
_cell.length_b   1.000
_cell.length_c   1.000
_cell.angle_alpha   90.00
_cell.angle_beta   90.00
_cell.angle_gamma   90.00
#
_symmetry.space_group_name_H-M   'P 1'
#
loop_
_entity.id
_entity.type
_entity.pdbx_description
1 polymer ?
#
loop_
_entity_poly.entity_id
_entity_poly.type
_entity_poly.pdbx_seq_one_letter_code
_entity_poly.pdbx_strand_id
1 'polypeptide(L)'
;MPTPESSQQAAEEIRSRDDAKLARLTEALNLNDDQKAEVLKAIAAARATLEPEGGIQADKLLDTATQAGAELEKAILATLTPEQAAAFAALRKRVQDSGVETASQEQASQFSKLTDLSPEQREMILDRIRGDVRKDYDGRPQGLDLLLDTSPLPTGSAFLTGTSLASMPYMGGGPDAEEKIAAFRDLQRQNLDAQVDKYKDILTPAQLSRLQLDIEEKKRVLDLISERTGY
;
A
#
# COMPACT_ATOMS: atom_id res chain seq x y z
N MET A 1 -20.97 -19.15 -1.92
CA MET A 1 -20.88 -18.58 -3.27
C MET A 1 -21.60 -17.24 -3.27
N PRO A 2 -20.98 -16.13 -3.68
CA PRO A 2 -21.66 -14.85 -3.81
C PRO A 2 -22.81 -14.97 -4.82
N THR A 3 -23.96 -14.35 -4.53
CA THR A 3 -25.12 -14.35 -5.43
C THR A 3 -24.86 -13.43 -6.64
N PRO A 4 -25.48 -13.68 -7.80
CA PRO A 4 -25.30 -12.87 -9.01
C PRO A 4 -25.54 -11.36 -8.78
N GLU A 5 -26.46 -11.01 -7.88
CA GLU A 5 -26.76 -9.63 -7.48
C GLU A 5 -25.58 -8.94 -6.76
N SER A 6 -24.85 -9.67 -5.91
CA SER A 6 -23.68 -9.14 -5.18
C SER A 6 -22.50 -8.83 -6.11
N SER A 7 -22.34 -9.60 -7.19
CA SER A 7 -21.29 -9.37 -8.20
C SER A 7 -21.61 -8.17 -9.10
N GLN A 8 -22.89 -7.91 -9.39
CA GLN A 8 -23.32 -6.75 -10.17
C GLN A 8 -23.17 -5.45 -9.38
N GLN A 9 -23.55 -5.46 -8.09
CA GLN A 9 -23.36 -4.30 -7.20
C GLN A 9 -21.88 -3.92 -7.04
N ALA A 10 -21.00 -4.90 -6.81
CA ALA A 10 -19.57 -4.63 -6.71
C ALA A 10 -18.96 -4.06 -8.00
N ALA A 11 -19.40 -4.54 -9.17
CA ALA A 11 -18.95 -4.02 -10.46
C ALA A 11 -19.41 -2.58 -10.71
N GLU A 12 -20.63 -2.23 -10.28
CA GLU A 12 -21.19 -0.89 -10.39
C GLU A 12 -20.47 0.11 -9.46
N GLU A 13 -20.15 -0.31 -8.23
CA GLU A 13 -19.36 0.49 -7.29
C GLU A 13 -17.95 0.81 -7.82
N ILE A 14 -17.27 -0.19 -8.40
CA ILE A 14 -15.94 0.01 -9.00
C ILE A 14 -16.00 1.02 -10.15
N ARG A 15 -16.97 0.86 -11.06
CA ARG A 15 -17.15 1.80 -12.18
C ARG A 15 -17.44 3.21 -11.69
N SER A 16 -18.36 3.37 -10.75
CA SER A 16 -18.70 4.68 -10.17
C SER A 16 -17.47 5.36 -9.55
N ARG A 17 -16.63 4.59 -8.85
CA ARG A 17 -15.38 5.10 -8.27
C ARG A 17 -14.38 5.53 -9.33
N ASP A 18 -14.20 4.73 -10.38
CA ASP A 18 -13.28 5.05 -11.46
C ASP A 18 -13.74 6.28 -12.24
N ASP A 19 -15.03 6.40 -12.54
CA ASP A 19 -15.60 7.58 -13.17
C ASP A 19 -15.34 8.84 -12.33
N ALA A 20 -15.51 8.74 -11.00
CA ALA A 20 -15.19 9.83 -10.09
C ALA A 20 -13.70 10.18 -10.07
N LYS A 21 -12.80 9.19 -10.12
CA LYS A 21 -11.34 9.42 -10.21
C LYS A 21 -10.97 10.09 -11.54
N LEU A 22 -11.50 9.61 -12.66
CA LEU A 22 -11.26 10.18 -13.98
C LEU A 22 -11.80 11.61 -14.09
N ALA A 23 -12.98 11.88 -13.52
CA ALA A 23 -13.56 13.22 -13.49
C ALA A 23 -12.68 14.20 -12.70
N ARG A 24 -12.22 13.80 -11.50
CA ARG A 24 -11.30 14.61 -10.68
C ARG A 24 -9.97 14.84 -11.37
N LEU A 25 -9.41 13.82 -12.02
CA LEU A 25 -8.16 13.93 -12.77
C LEU A 25 -8.33 14.89 -13.96
N THR A 26 -9.44 14.75 -14.69
CA THR A 26 -9.80 15.63 -15.81
C THR A 26 -9.91 17.07 -15.35
N GLU A 27 -10.61 17.32 -14.25
CA GLU A 27 -10.80 18.67 -13.69
C GLU A 27 -9.46 19.25 -13.22
N ALA A 28 -8.68 18.47 -12.47
CA ALA A 28 -7.41 18.92 -11.90
C ALA A 28 -6.34 19.23 -12.97
N LEU A 29 -6.36 18.52 -14.09
CA LEU A 29 -5.37 18.67 -15.17
C LEU A 29 -5.93 19.35 -16.42
N ASN A 30 -7.23 19.70 -16.43
CA ASN A 30 -7.94 20.20 -17.60
C ASN A 30 -7.71 19.31 -18.85
N LEU A 31 -7.92 17.99 -18.70
CA LEU A 31 -7.68 17.04 -19.79
C LEU A 31 -8.75 17.18 -20.88
N ASN A 32 -8.31 17.22 -22.14
CA ASN A 32 -9.20 17.05 -23.28
C ASN A 32 -9.55 15.56 -23.52
N ASP A 33 -10.49 15.29 -24.42
CA ASP A 33 -11.00 13.92 -24.63
C ASP A 33 -9.94 12.97 -25.22
N ASP A 34 -9.05 13.46 -26.09
CA ASP A 34 -7.94 12.67 -26.63
C ASP A 34 -6.94 12.30 -25.52
N GLN A 35 -6.62 13.24 -24.63
CA GLN A 35 -5.75 13.00 -23.47
C GLN A 35 -6.37 11.99 -22.50
N LYS A 36 -7.67 12.09 -22.23
CA LYS A 36 -8.38 11.10 -21.40
C LYS A 36 -8.29 9.71 -22.02
N ALA A 37 -8.51 9.59 -23.32
CA ALA A 37 -8.44 8.31 -24.02
C ALA A 37 -7.04 7.69 -23.95
N GLU A 38 -5.98 8.47 -24.14
CA GLU A 38 -4.61 7.97 -24.04
C GLU A 38 -4.22 7.62 -22.59
N VAL A 39 -4.68 8.38 -21.58
CA VAL A 39 -4.48 8.01 -20.17
C VAL A 39 -5.16 6.67 -19.84
N LEU A 40 -6.42 6.48 -20.25
CA LEU A 40 -7.13 5.22 -20.03
C LEU A 40 -6.46 4.05 -20.75
N LYS A 41 -5.95 4.26 -21.96
CA LYS A 41 -5.19 3.27 -22.72
C LYS A 41 -3.88 2.90 -22.02
N ALA A 42 -3.16 3.87 -21.45
CA ALA A 42 -1.95 3.61 -20.67
C ALA A 42 -2.26 2.76 -19.42
N ILE A 43 -3.35 3.07 -18.71
CA ILE A 43 -3.81 2.29 -17.55
C ILE A 43 -4.17 0.86 -17.96
N ALA A 44 -4.87 0.69 -19.09
CA ALA A 44 -5.22 -0.63 -19.60
C ALA A 44 -3.99 -1.44 -20.03
N ALA A 45 -2.96 -0.79 -20.58
CA ALA A 45 -1.69 -1.46 -20.91
C ALA A 45 -0.97 -1.93 -19.64
N ALA A 46 -0.87 -1.08 -18.62
CA ALA A 46 -0.30 -1.47 -17.32
C ALA A 46 -1.07 -2.64 -16.68
N ARG A 47 -2.41 -2.66 -16.82
CA ARG A 47 -3.26 -3.78 -16.40
C ARG A 47 -2.88 -5.07 -17.10
N ALA A 48 -2.78 -5.05 -18.42
CA ALA A 48 -2.46 -6.24 -19.21
C ALA A 48 -1.06 -6.81 -18.84
N THR A 49 -0.12 -5.94 -18.47
CA THR A 49 1.20 -6.35 -17.96
C THR A 49 1.11 -7.02 -16.60
N LEU A 50 0.20 -6.58 -15.72
CA LEU A 50 0.02 -7.09 -14.36
C LEU A 50 -0.92 -8.30 -14.26
N GLU A 51 -1.78 -8.48 -15.25
CA GLU A 51 -2.78 -9.56 -15.33
C GLU A 51 -2.64 -10.32 -16.68
N PRO A 52 -1.46 -10.84 -17.03
CA PRO A 52 -1.27 -11.59 -18.27
C PRO A 52 -2.04 -12.92 -18.23
N GLU A 53 -2.42 -13.43 -19.41
CA GLU A 53 -2.97 -14.79 -19.53
C GLU A 53 -1.95 -15.81 -19.00
N GLY A 54 -2.30 -16.49 -17.90
CA GLY A 54 -1.41 -17.42 -17.19
C GLY A 54 -0.84 -16.89 -15.87
N GLY A 55 -1.07 -15.62 -15.54
CA GLY A 55 -0.66 -15.00 -14.29
C GLY A 55 0.84 -14.66 -14.23
N ILE A 56 1.23 -13.96 -13.16
CA ILE A 56 2.62 -13.57 -12.91
C ILE A 56 3.23 -14.52 -11.87
N GLN A 57 4.44 -15.01 -12.14
CA GLN A 57 5.23 -15.71 -11.13
C GLN A 57 5.54 -14.74 -9.99
N ALA A 58 5.23 -15.13 -8.77
CA ALA A 58 5.18 -14.17 -7.67
C ALA A 58 6.56 -13.57 -7.31
N ASP A 59 7.65 -14.29 -7.55
CA ASP A 59 9.03 -13.79 -7.45
C ASP A 59 9.34 -12.66 -8.46
N LYS A 60 8.56 -12.54 -9.53
CA LYS A 60 8.69 -11.49 -10.56
C LYS A 60 7.66 -10.39 -10.43
N LEU A 61 6.74 -10.48 -9.47
CA LEU A 61 5.63 -9.54 -9.35
C LEU A 61 6.13 -8.11 -9.08
N LEU A 62 7.11 -7.95 -8.19
CA LEU A 62 7.65 -6.63 -7.83
C LEU A 62 8.40 -5.98 -9.00
N ASP A 63 9.22 -6.75 -9.73
CA ASP A 63 9.95 -6.24 -10.89
C ASP A 63 8.99 -5.86 -12.02
N THR A 64 7.99 -6.72 -12.29
CA THR A 64 6.94 -6.46 -13.28
C THR A 64 6.13 -5.22 -12.91
N ALA A 65 5.77 -5.06 -11.63
CA ALA A 65 5.04 -3.89 -11.14
C ALA A 65 5.86 -2.61 -11.21
N THR A 66 7.14 -2.68 -10.87
CA THR A 66 8.05 -1.53 -10.97
C THR A 66 8.19 -1.07 -12.42
N GLN A 67 8.38 -2.01 -13.35
CA GLN A 67 8.46 -1.69 -14.77
C GLN A 67 7.13 -1.12 -15.30
N ALA A 68 6.01 -1.78 -15.01
CA ALA A 68 4.69 -1.33 -15.44
C ALA A 68 4.35 0.07 -14.90
N GLY A 69 4.72 0.36 -13.64
CA GLY A 69 4.53 1.66 -13.02
C GLY A 69 5.34 2.76 -13.73
N ALA A 70 6.62 2.49 -14.00
CA ALA A 70 7.49 3.43 -14.72
C ALA A 70 7.02 3.69 -16.16
N GLU A 71 6.58 2.64 -16.86
CA GLU A 71 6.03 2.75 -18.21
C GLU A 71 4.70 3.51 -18.23
N LEU A 72 3.83 3.26 -17.26
CA LEU A 72 2.57 3.99 -17.07
C LEU A 72 2.82 5.48 -16.82
N GLU A 73 3.73 5.81 -15.89
CA GLU A 73 4.09 7.20 -15.59
C GLU A 73 4.63 7.90 -16.84
N LYS A 74 5.53 7.26 -17.57
CA LYS A 74 6.09 7.79 -18.81
C LYS A 74 5.02 8.02 -19.88
N ALA A 75 4.10 7.07 -20.05
CA ALA A 75 3.02 7.18 -21.02
C ALA A 75 2.06 8.33 -20.68
N ILE A 76 1.71 8.49 -19.41
CA ILE A 76 0.88 9.63 -18.96
C ILE A 76 1.63 10.94 -19.18
N LEU A 77 2.89 11.06 -18.77
CA LEU A 77 3.63 12.32 -18.94
C LEU A 77 3.80 12.73 -20.41
N ALA A 78 3.85 11.76 -21.33
CA ALA A 78 3.94 12.04 -22.76
C ALA A 78 2.65 12.64 -23.36
N THR A 79 1.50 12.48 -22.71
CA THR A 79 0.21 13.03 -23.18
C THR A 79 -0.09 14.41 -22.60
N LEU A 80 0.65 14.83 -21.56
CA LEU A 80 0.43 16.06 -20.82
C LEU A 80 1.31 17.21 -21.33
N THR A 81 0.81 18.45 -21.28
CA THR A 81 1.66 19.63 -21.41
C THR A 81 2.58 19.78 -20.19
N PRO A 82 3.65 20.59 -20.24
CA PRO A 82 4.51 20.84 -19.09
C PRO A 82 3.74 21.35 -17.86
N GLU A 83 2.75 22.23 -18.03
CA GLU A 83 1.91 22.72 -16.93
C GLU A 83 1.05 21.60 -16.32
N GLN A 84 0.46 20.75 -17.18
CA GLN A 84 -0.34 19.61 -16.74
C GLN A 84 0.52 18.56 -16.03
N ALA A 85 1.73 18.30 -16.50
CA ALA A 85 2.68 17.40 -15.85
C ALA A 85 3.08 17.89 -14.46
N ALA A 86 3.32 19.19 -14.29
CA ALA A 86 3.58 19.80 -12.99
C ALA A 86 2.36 19.69 -12.05
N ALA A 87 1.15 19.93 -12.57
CA ALA A 87 -0.09 19.75 -11.81
C ALA A 87 -0.31 18.29 -11.39
N PHE A 88 0.02 17.33 -12.27
CA PHE A 88 -0.06 15.90 -11.98
C PHE A 88 0.91 15.47 -10.88
N ALA A 89 2.16 15.95 -10.93
CA ALA A 89 3.13 15.71 -9.86
C ALA A 89 2.65 16.29 -8.51
N ALA A 90 2.09 17.50 -8.53
CA ALA A 90 1.52 18.13 -7.33
C ALA A 90 0.28 17.38 -6.79
N LEU A 91 -0.53 16.80 -7.67
CA LEU A 91 -1.66 15.95 -7.28
C LEU A 91 -1.17 14.66 -6.62
N ARG A 92 -0.21 13.95 -7.23
CA ARG A 92 0.40 12.75 -6.66
C ARG A 92 0.99 13.02 -5.28
N LYS A 93 1.73 14.11 -5.12
CA LYS A 93 2.28 14.51 -3.82
C LYS A 93 1.19 14.74 -2.77
N ARG A 94 0.10 15.43 -3.12
CA ARG A 94 -1.04 15.63 -2.20
C ARG A 94 -1.71 14.32 -1.77
N VAL A 95 -1.89 13.40 -2.72
CA VAL A 95 -2.42 12.06 -2.43
C VAL A 95 -1.47 11.29 -1.52
N GLN A 96 -0.17 11.35 -1.79
CA GLN A 96 0.88 10.75 -0.95
C GLN A 96 0.83 11.32 0.48
N ASP A 97 0.84 12.65 0.63
CA ASP A 97 0.79 13.33 1.93
C ASP A 97 -0.48 12.95 2.71
N SER A 98 -1.63 12.87 2.03
CA SER A 98 -2.90 12.48 2.65
C SER A 98 -2.90 11.00 3.07
N GLY A 99 -2.30 10.13 2.26
CA GLY A 99 -2.13 8.72 2.56
C GLY A 99 -1.22 8.51 3.76
N VAL A 100 -0.11 9.24 3.83
CA VAL A 100 0.80 9.24 4.99
C VAL A 100 0.03 9.62 6.25
N GLU A 101 -0.73 10.72 6.23
CA GLU A 101 -1.47 11.14 7.42
C GLU A 101 -2.53 10.12 7.83
N THR A 102 -3.33 9.61 6.88
CA THR A 102 -4.38 8.62 7.16
C THR A 102 -3.80 7.37 7.80
N ALA A 103 -2.78 6.77 7.18
CA ALA A 103 -2.13 5.57 7.68
C ALA A 103 -1.45 5.81 9.04
N SER A 104 -0.86 6.99 9.25
CA SER A 104 -0.23 7.34 10.51
C SER A 104 -1.25 7.45 11.65
N GLN A 105 -2.41 8.06 11.38
CA GLN A 105 -3.49 8.18 12.35
C GLN A 105 -4.11 6.83 12.68
N GLU A 106 -4.31 5.97 11.68
CA GLU A 106 -4.78 4.60 11.90
C GLU A 106 -3.82 3.79 12.77
N GLN A 107 -2.52 3.84 12.48
CA GLN A 107 -1.51 3.13 13.25
C GLN A 107 -1.34 3.71 14.66
N ALA A 108 -1.36 5.04 14.83
CA ALA A 108 -1.31 5.69 16.14
C ALA A 108 -2.55 5.37 16.99
N SER A 109 -3.73 5.30 16.36
CA SER A 109 -4.97 4.89 17.01
C SER A 109 -4.91 3.44 17.49
N GLN A 110 -4.37 2.53 16.67
CA GLN A 110 -4.14 1.15 17.08
C GLN A 110 -3.14 1.06 18.23
N PHE A 111 -2.04 1.81 18.17
CA PHE A 111 -1.03 1.84 19.24
C PHE A 111 -1.61 2.35 20.56
N SER A 112 -2.44 3.40 20.51
CA SER A 112 -3.09 3.98 21.68
C SER A 112 -4.08 3.04 22.38
N LYS A 113 -4.53 1.97 21.71
CA LYS A 113 -5.37 0.91 22.33
C LYS A 113 -4.55 -0.07 23.18
N LEU A 114 -3.24 -0.16 22.93
CA LEU A 114 -2.36 -1.15 23.59
C LEU A 114 -1.86 -0.63 24.95
N THR A 115 -1.64 0.67 25.05
CA THR A 115 -1.08 1.31 26.24
C THR A 115 -1.71 2.68 26.46
N ASP A 116 -1.94 3.05 27.72
CA ASP A 116 -2.48 4.37 28.05
C ASP A 116 -1.39 5.42 27.89
N LEU A 117 -1.53 6.29 26.90
CA LEU A 117 -0.57 7.35 26.59
C LEU A 117 -1.07 8.71 27.08
N SER A 118 -0.15 9.51 27.63
CA SER A 118 -0.35 10.95 27.85
C SER A 118 -0.46 11.71 26.52
N PRO A 119 -1.05 12.92 26.49
CA PRO A 119 -1.15 13.72 25.27
C PRO A 119 0.20 13.95 24.58
N GLU A 120 1.25 14.25 25.35
CA GLU A 120 2.59 14.50 24.83
C GLU A 120 3.19 13.23 24.20
N GLN A 121 3.02 12.07 24.85
CA GLN A 121 3.48 10.79 24.30
C GLN A 121 2.73 10.41 23.00
N ARG A 122 1.42 10.70 22.91
CA ARG A 122 0.64 10.44 21.70
C ARG A 122 1.19 11.21 20.52
N GLU A 123 1.51 12.49 20.71
CA GLU A 123 2.07 13.32 19.65
C GLU A 123 3.45 12.82 19.21
N MET A 124 4.35 12.51 20.16
CA MET A 124 5.67 11.98 19.85
C MET A 124 5.61 10.64 19.11
N ILE A 125 4.67 9.77 19.48
CA ILE A 125 4.45 8.48 18.79
C ILE A 125 3.87 8.72 17.39
N LEU A 126 2.89 9.60 17.26
CA LEU A 126 2.31 9.96 15.97
C LEU A 126 3.36 10.52 15.02
N ASP A 127 4.23 11.42 15.48
CA ASP A 127 5.32 11.98 14.67
C ASP A 127 6.31 10.90 14.22
N ARG A 128 6.66 9.97 15.11
CA ARG A 128 7.57 8.86 14.78
C ARG A 128 6.93 7.89 13.79
N ILE A 129 5.65 7.59 13.95
CA ILE A 129 4.87 6.80 12.99
C ILE A 129 4.81 7.52 11.64
N ARG A 130 4.48 8.81 11.63
CA ARG A 130 4.40 9.64 10.42
C ARG A 130 5.72 9.64 9.67
N GLY A 131 6.84 9.76 10.38
CA GLY A 131 8.18 9.67 9.79
C GLY A 131 8.45 8.33 9.10
N ASP A 132 8.01 7.22 9.68
CA ASP A 132 8.25 5.89 9.09
C ASP A 132 7.30 5.59 7.94
N VAL A 133 6.00 5.89 8.09
CA VAL A 133 5.05 5.82 6.99
C VAL A 133 5.55 6.68 5.83
N ARG A 134 6.05 7.89 6.10
CA ARG A 134 6.62 8.75 5.05
C ARG A 134 7.79 8.08 4.32
N LYS A 135 8.73 7.48 5.04
CA LYS A 135 9.84 6.73 4.44
C LYS A 135 9.34 5.59 3.56
N ASP A 136 8.30 4.88 3.99
CA ASP A 136 7.72 3.78 3.21
C ASP A 136 7.05 4.26 1.92
N TYR A 137 6.48 5.47 1.92
CA TYR A 137 5.95 6.08 0.71
C TYR A 137 7.06 6.64 -0.20
N ASP A 138 8.07 7.29 0.36
CA ASP A 138 9.19 7.89 -0.40
C ASP A 138 10.17 6.85 -0.94
N GLY A 139 10.29 5.69 -0.28
CA GLY A 139 11.14 4.58 -0.69
C GLY A 139 10.56 3.74 -1.84
N ARG A 140 9.36 4.06 -2.32
CA ARG A 140 8.71 3.30 -3.40
C ARG A 140 9.41 3.56 -4.74
N PRO A 141 9.63 2.52 -5.56
CA PRO A 141 10.04 2.69 -6.94
C PRO A 141 9.13 3.64 -7.72
N GLN A 142 9.71 4.33 -8.70
CA GLN A 142 9.00 5.28 -9.55
C GLN A 142 7.76 4.65 -10.20
N GLY A 143 6.64 5.37 -10.16
CA GLY A 143 5.38 4.97 -10.81
C GLY A 143 4.63 3.84 -10.11
N LEU A 144 5.21 3.21 -9.09
CA LEU A 144 4.55 2.14 -8.34
C LEU A 144 3.33 2.66 -7.56
N ASP A 145 3.36 3.90 -7.09
CA ASP A 145 2.24 4.58 -6.44
C ASP A 145 1.01 4.70 -7.36
N LEU A 146 1.22 4.78 -8.67
CA LEU A 146 0.14 4.86 -9.66
C LEU A 146 -0.63 3.54 -9.80
N LEU A 147 -0.02 2.44 -9.35
CA LEU A 147 -0.62 1.10 -9.42
C LEU A 147 -1.38 0.72 -8.15
N LEU A 148 -1.28 1.52 -7.08
CA LEU A 148 -1.89 1.20 -5.80
C LEU A 148 -3.35 1.65 -5.73
N ASP A 149 -4.07 1.10 -4.77
CA ASP A 149 -5.44 1.51 -4.41
C ASP A 149 -5.59 3.00 -4.10
N THR A 150 -4.56 3.55 -3.48
CA THR A 150 -4.40 4.98 -3.17
C THR A 150 -4.11 5.85 -4.39
N SER A 151 -3.90 5.27 -5.58
CA SER A 151 -3.61 6.01 -6.81
C SER A 151 -4.71 7.02 -7.16
N PRO A 152 -4.35 8.21 -7.67
CA PRO A 152 -5.32 9.15 -8.25
C PRO A 152 -5.95 8.66 -9.56
N LEU A 153 -5.41 7.60 -10.17
CA LEU A 153 -5.86 7.08 -11.46
C LEU A 153 -7.10 6.16 -11.32
N PRO A 154 -7.96 6.10 -12.35
CA PRO A 154 -9.09 5.16 -12.42
C PRO A 154 -8.58 3.74 -12.72
N THR A 155 -8.07 3.06 -11.70
CA THR A 155 -7.40 1.77 -11.85
C THR A 155 -8.31 0.55 -11.67
N GLY A 156 -9.64 0.67 -11.56
CA GLY A 156 -10.52 -0.46 -11.26
C GLY A 156 -10.36 -0.92 -9.81
N SER A 157 -10.50 -2.23 -9.54
CA SER A 157 -9.88 -2.82 -8.35
C SER A 157 -8.38 -2.61 -8.47
N ALA A 158 -7.78 -1.97 -7.46
CA ALA A 158 -6.36 -1.64 -7.45
C ALA A 158 -5.50 -2.79 -7.96
N PHE A 159 -4.48 -2.49 -8.77
CA PHE A 159 -3.56 -3.53 -9.24
C PHE A 159 -2.85 -4.19 -8.07
N LEU A 160 -2.50 -3.36 -7.07
CA LEU A 160 -1.80 -3.76 -5.87
C LEU A 160 -2.42 -3.04 -4.67
N THR A 161 -2.51 -3.70 -3.52
CA THR A 161 -2.85 -3.03 -2.25
C THR A 161 -1.56 -2.58 -1.55
N GLY A 162 -1.61 -1.49 -0.78
CA GLY A 162 -0.44 -0.99 -0.05
C GLY A 162 0.22 -2.03 0.87
N THR A 163 -0.57 -2.91 1.48
CA THR A 163 -0.12 -4.04 2.31
C THR A 163 0.60 -5.13 1.50
N SER A 164 0.25 -5.28 0.22
CA SER A 164 0.84 -6.28 -0.68
C SER A 164 2.30 -5.95 -1.01
N LEU A 165 2.70 -4.67 -1.07
CA LEU A 165 4.06 -4.29 -1.45
C LEU A 165 5.16 -4.80 -0.50
N ALA A 166 4.90 -4.76 0.82
CA ALA A 166 5.87 -5.22 1.81
C ALA A 166 5.93 -6.75 1.92
N SER A 167 4.82 -7.44 1.59
CA SER A 167 4.76 -8.90 1.58
C SER A 167 5.09 -9.50 0.22
N MET A 168 5.13 -8.72 -0.86
CA MET A 168 5.30 -9.16 -2.24
C MET A 168 6.48 -10.10 -2.49
N PRO A 169 7.69 -9.85 -1.96
CA PRO A 169 8.82 -10.77 -2.11
C PRO A 169 8.57 -12.17 -1.53
N TYR A 170 7.62 -12.26 -0.60
CA TYR A 170 7.23 -13.47 0.11
C TYR A 170 5.90 -14.06 -0.39
N MET A 171 5.21 -13.38 -1.31
CA MET A 171 4.02 -13.92 -1.95
C MET A 171 4.46 -14.92 -3.03
N GLY A 172 3.73 -16.04 -3.16
CA GLY A 172 3.95 -17.03 -4.21
C GLY A 172 3.72 -18.47 -3.79
N GLY A 173 2.92 -19.20 -4.59
CA GLY A 173 2.91 -20.66 -4.56
C GLY A 173 4.04 -21.22 -5.43
N GLY A 174 4.73 -22.25 -4.94
CA GLY A 174 5.87 -22.86 -5.61
C GLY A 174 6.63 -23.82 -4.69
N PRO A 175 7.69 -24.47 -5.18
CA PRO A 175 8.49 -25.42 -4.40
C PRO A 175 9.14 -24.80 -3.14
N ASP A 176 9.34 -23.48 -3.13
CA ASP A 176 9.98 -22.75 -2.02
C ASP A 176 8.97 -21.96 -1.15
N ALA A 177 7.68 -22.29 -1.24
CA ALA A 177 6.63 -21.56 -0.50
C ALA A 177 6.84 -21.60 1.03
N GLU A 178 7.30 -22.73 1.56
CA GLU A 178 7.60 -22.89 2.99
C GLU A 178 8.74 -21.97 3.46
N GLU A 179 9.80 -21.86 2.66
CA GLU A 179 10.95 -20.99 2.95
C GLU A 179 10.54 -19.51 2.91
N LYS A 180 9.70 -19.12 1.96
CA LYS A 180 9.16 -17.74 1.86
C LYS A 180 8.24 -17.39 3.02
N ILE A 181 7.39 -18.31 3.45
CA ILE A 181 6.52 -18.13 4.62
C ILE A 181 7.36 -17.98 5.89
N ALA A 182 8.37 -18.84 6.07
CA ALA A 182 9.30 -18.75 7.19
C ALA A 182 10.07 -17.43 7.20
N ALA A 183 10.59 -17.00 6.04
CA ALA A 183 11.30 -15.73 5.91
C ALA A 183 10.39 -14.51 6.18
N PHE A 184 9.13 -14.54 5.73
CA PHE A 184 8.15 -13.49 6.05
C PHE A 184 7.84 -13.45 7.54
N ARG A 185 7.67 -14.61 8.19
CA ARG A 185 7.45 -14.70 9.63
C ARG A 185 8.63 -14.12 10.40
N ASP A 186 9.85 -14.45 10.01
CA ASP A 186 11.05 -13.95 10.67
C ASP A 186 11.19 -12.44 10.50
N LEU A 187 10.84 -11.90 9.33
CA LEU A 187 10.72 -10.45 9.12
C LEU A 187 9.66 -9.82 10.05
N GLN A 188 8.47 -10.43 10.17
CA GLN A 188 7.42 -9.94 11.08
C GLN A 188 7.91 -9.93 12.54
N ARG A 189 8.64 -10.98 12.96
CA ARG A 189 9.24 -11.05 14.30
C ARG A 189 10.29 -9.96 14.52
N GLN A 190 11.18 -9.75 13.56
CA GLN A 190 12.19 -8.68 13.62
C GLN A 190 11.52 -7.30 13.69
N ASN A 191 10.47 -7.08 12.91
CA ASN A 191 9.71 -5.83 12.93
C ASN A 191 9.02 -5.61 14.28
N LEU A 192 8.47 -6.67 14.90
CA LEU A 192 7.91 -6.61 16.25
C LEU A 192 8.97 -6.29 17.30
N ASP A 193 10.15 -6.92 17.24
CA ASP A 193 11.26 -6.64 18.17
C ASP A 193 11.76 -5.20 18.07
N ALA A 194 11.86 -4.68 16.85
CA ALA A 194 12.25 -3.30 16.61
C ALA A 194 11.28 -2.28 17.23
N GLN A 195 10.01 -2.63 17.50
CA GLN A 195 9.03 -1.69 18.07
C GLN A 195 9.39 -1.25 19.49
N VAL A 196 9.97 -2.13 20.32
CA VAL A 196 10.35 -1.77 21.69
C VAL A 196 11.45 -0.72 21.66
N ASP A 197 12.50 -0.96 20.86
CA ASP A 197 13.60 -0.03 20.70
C ASP A 197 13.16 1.29 20.08
N LYS A 198 12.16 1.25 19.20
CA LYS A 198 11.58 2.41 18.54
C LYS A 198 10.86 3.37 19.49
N TYR A 199 10.32 2.91 20.62
CA TYR A 199 9.51 3.76 21.51
C TYR A 199 10.07 3.88 22.93
N LYS A 200 11.25 3.31 23.22
CA LYS A 200 11.84 3.29 24.57
C LYS A 200 12.19 4.64 25.17
N ASP A 201 12.40 5.66 24.34
CA ASP A 201 12.66 7.05 24.73
C ASP A 201 11.38 7.86 24.99
N ILE A 202 10.22 7.35 24.56
CA ILE A 202 8.91 8.01 24.71
C ILE A 202 8.10 7.38 25.84
N LEU A 203 8.18 6.06 25.97
CA LEU A 203 7.38 5.29 26.92
C LEU A 203 8.05 5.18 28.29
N THR A 204 7.24 5.16 29.33
CA THR A 204 7.69 4.81 30.69
C THR A 204 8.06 3.32 30.77
N PRO A 205 8.86 2.90 31.79
CA PRO A 205 9.20 1.49 31.97
C PRO A 205 7.98 0.56 32.08
N ALA A 206 6.90 1.01 32.74
CA ALA A 206 5.67 0.23 32.86
C ALA A 206 4.95 0.07 31.51
N GLN A 207 4.88 1.15 30.71
CA GLN A 207 4.28 1.11 29.37
C GLN A 207 5.12 0.25 28.41
N LEU A 208 6.46 0.29 28.51
CA LEU A 208 7.36 -0.57 27.74
C LEU A 208 7.18 -2.04 28.08
N SER A 209 7.06 -2.37 29.37
CA SER A 209 6.80 -3.75 29.80
C SER A 209 5.47 -4.26 29.24
N ARG A 210 4.42 -3.42 29.22
CA ARG A 210 3.13 -3.77 28.60
C ARG A 210 3.26 -3.98 27.08
N LEU A 211 4.01 -3.13 26.40
CA LEU A 211 4.28 -3.28 24.96
C LEU A 211 5.05 -4.58 24.66
N GLN A 212 6.05 -4.92 25.49
CA GLN A 212 6.81 -6.17 25.37
C GLN A 212 5.90 -7.40 25.50
N LEU A 213 4.99 -7.41 26.48
CA LEU A 213 4.03 -8.49 26.67
C LEU A 213 3.08 -8.65 25.46
N ASP A 214 2.58 -7.55 24.91
CA ASP A 214 1.73 -7.57 23.70
C ASP A 214 2.50 -8.09 22.47
N ILE A 215 3.78 -7.71 22.32
CA ILE A 215 4.66 -8.23 21.27
C ILE A 215 4.90 -9.73 21.45
N GLU A 216 5.16 -10.20 22.67
CA GLU A 216 5.33 -11.62 22.96
C GLU A 216 4.06 -12.42 22.65
N GLU A 217 2.89 -11.89 22.97
CA GLU A 217 1.60 -12.51 22.63
C GLU A 217 1.41 -12.59 21.10
N LYS A 218 1.69 -11.51 20.37
CA LYS A 218 1.63 -11.49 18.90
C LYS A 218 2.58 -12.50 18.27
N LYS A 219 3.81 -12.60 18.78
CA LYS A 219 4.78 -13.62 18.34
C LYS A 219 4.27 -15.04 18.58
N ARG A 220 3.69 -15.30 19.76
CA ARG A 220 3.09 -16.61 20.06
C ARG A 220 1.94 -16.93 19.11
N VAL A 221 1.10 -15.96 18.77
CA VAL A 221 0.01 -16.16 17.79
C VAL A 221 0.58 -16.49 16.41
N LEU A 222 1.62 -15.80 15.95
CA LEU A 222 2.31 -16.12 14.69
C LEU A 222 2.84 -17.57 14.68
N ASP A 223 3.37 -18.04 15.82
CA ASP A 223 3.90 -19.39 15.96
C ASP A 223 2.80 -20.45 15.92
N LEU A 224 1.70 -20.22 16.63
CA LEU A 224 0.54 -21.11 16.65
C LEU A 224 -0.13 -21.22 15.26
N ILE A 225 -0.13 -20.14 14.49
CA ILE A 225 -0.63 -20.17 13.10
C ILE A 225 0.25 -21.08 12.24
N SER A 226 1.57 -21.02 12.41
CA SER A 226 2.55 -21.91 11.75
C SER A 226 2.25 -23.38 12.09
N GLU A 227 2.24 -23.71 13.38
CA GLU A 227 2.02 -25.07 13.89
C GLU A 227 0.69 -25.68 13.43
N ARG A 228 -0.37 -24.86 13.36
CA ARG A 228 -1.72 -25.32 13.00
C ARG A 228 -1.95 -25.41 11.49
N THR A 229 -1.18 -24.69 10.68
CA THR A 229 -1.26 -24.76 9.21
C THR A 229 -0.37 -25.85 8.62
N GLY A 230 0.42 -26.53 9.44
CA GLY A 230 1.30 -27.63 9.00
C GLY A 230 2.58 -27.13 8.31
N TYR A 231 2.96 -25.88 8.58
CA TYR A 231 4.17 -25.23 8.06
C TYR A 231 5.08 -24.78 9.21
#